data_AF-D6U314-F1
#
_entry.id   AF-D6U314-F1
#
_cell.length_a   1.000
_cell.length_b   1.000
_cell.length_c   1.000
_cell.angle_alpha   90.00
_cell.angle_beta   90.00
_cell.angle_gamma   90.00
#
_symmetry.space_group_name_H-M   'P 1'
#
loop_
_entity.id
_entity.type
_entity.pdbx_description
1 polymer ?
#
loop_
_entity_poly.entity_id
_entity_poly.type
_entity_poly.pdbx_seq_one_letter_code
_entity_poly.pdbx_strand_id
1 'polypeptide(L)'
;MLIDCYQPEDVFARVPEVAAQTDPVLKQLDGLLDDDDLYQHVRGDLGKRYRWTLVHGRHSTPVEVILRMLICKHLYQWSFQETEERVKDSLVLRWFCRVYA
;
A
#
# COMPACT_ATOMS: atom_id res chain seq x y z
N MET A 1 5.46 5.04 15.99
CA MET A 1 4.38 4.08 16.21
C MET A 1 3.92 3.51 14.88
N LEU A 2 3.89 2.18 14.77
CA LEU A 2 3.34 1.48 13.61
C LEU A 2 1.84 1.74 13.52
N ILE A 3 1.34 1.99 12.31
CA ILE A 3 -0.09 2.08 12.03
C ILE A 3 -0.48 1.05 10.98
N ASP A 4 -1.71 0.58 11.03
CA ASP A 4 -2.16 -0.53 10.21
C ASP A 4 -2.58 -0.05 8.80
N CYS A 5 -3.54 0.89 8.75
CA CYS A 5 -4.08 1.47 7.52
C CYS A 5 -4.37 2.98 7.67
N TYR A 6 -4.58 3.66 6.54
CA TYR A 6 -5.21 4.98 6.52
C TYR A 6 -6.74 4.84 6.51
N GLN A 7 -7.44 5.93 6.82
CA GLN A 7 -8.88 5.98 6.56
C GLN A 7 -9.13 5.75 5.07
N PRO A 8 -9.97 4.77 4.69
CA PRO A 8 -10.24 4.49 3.28
C PRO A 8 -10.85 5.70 2.58
N GLU A 9 -10.32 6.05 1.41
CA GLU A 9 -10.89 7.07 0.52
C GLU A 9 -11.15 6.48 -0.86
N ASP A 10 -12.32 6.78 -1.43
CA ASP A 10 -12.62 6.45 -2.81
C ASP A 10 -11.94 7.46 -3.75
N VAL A 11 -10.72 7.11 -4.16
CA VAL A 11 -9.93 7.94 -5.09
C VAL A 11 -10.54 8.01 -6.49
N PHE A 12 -11.43 7.09 -6.86
CA PHE A 12 -12.11 7.07 -8.14
C PHE A 12 -13.45 7.80 -8.14
N ALA A 13 -13.93 8.30 -6.99
CA ALA A 13 -15.24 8.93 -6.86
C ALA A 13 -15.50 10.05 -7.90
N ARG A 14 -14.45 10.73 -8.35
CA ARG A 14 -14.53 11.81 -9.36
C ARG A 14 -14.29 11.36 -10.80
N VAL A 15 -13.77 10.15 -11.01
CA VAL A 15 -13.37 9.59 -12.32
C VAL A 15 -13.64 8.07 -12.38
N PRO A 16 -14.91 7.64 -12.25
CA PRO A 16 -15.27 6.22 -12.15
C PRO A 16 -14.88 5.40 -13.39
N GLU A 17 -14.75 6.03 -14.56
CA GLU A 17 -14.26 5.41 -15.79
C GLU A 17 -12.84 4.86 -15.66
N VAL A 18 -12.01 5.41 -14.77
CA VAL A 18 -10.64 4.93 -14.52
C VAL A 18 -10.67 3.64 -13.70
N ALA A 19 -11.61 3.50 -12.76
CA ALA A 19 -11.80 2.27 -11.98
C ALA A 19 -12.17 1.08 -12.90
N ALA A 20 -12.97 1.34 -13.93
CA ALA A 20 -13.36 0.34 -14.92
C ALA A 20 -12.15 -0.17 -15.72
N GLN A 21 -11.17 0.70 -16.01
CA GLN A 21 -9.97 0.40 -16.80
C GLN A 21 -8.81 -0.17 -15.98
N THR A 22 -8.99 -0.31 -14.66
CA THR A 22 -7.94 -0.85 -13.78
C THR A 22 -7.57 -2.27 -14.17
N ASP A 23 -6.26 -2.52 -14.27
CA ASP A 23 -5.65 -3.81 -14.65
C ASP A 23 -6.23 -4.97 -13.81
N PRO A 24 -6.77 -6.03 -14.45
CA PRO A 24 -7.27 -7.21 -13.74
C PRO A 24 -6.25 -7.86 -12.80
N VAL A 25 -4.96 -7.83 -13.13
CA VAL A 25 -3.89 -8.37 -12.27
C VAL A 25 -3.81 -7.59 -10.97
N LEU A 26 -3.89 -6.25 -11.04
CA LEU A 26 -3.90 -5.42 -9.84
C LEU A 26 -5.16 -5.65 -8.99
N LYS A 27 -6.32 -5.86 -9.62
CA LYS A 27 -7.55 -6.21 -8.88
C LYS A 27 -7.44 -7.56 -8.16
N GLN A 28 -6.85 -8.55 -8.82
CA GLN A 28 -6.63 -9.85 -8.20
C GLN A 28 -5.63 -9.77 -7.05
N LEU A 29 -4.52 -9.05 -7.24
CA LEU A 29 -3.54 -8.80 -6.18
C LEU A 29 -4.16 -8.02 -5.02
N ASP A 30 -5.03 -7.04 -5.29
CA ASP A 30 -5.71 -6.25 -4.27
C ASP A 30 -6.44 -7.15 -3.26
N GLY A 31 -7.24 -8.10 -3.77
CA GLY A 31 -7.97 -9.06 -2.92
C GLY A 31 -7.08 -10.10 -2.25
N LEU A 32 -5.95 -10.49 -2.86
CA LEU A 32 -4.98 -11.40 -2.23
C LEU A 32 -4.22 -10.72 -1.08
N LEU A 33 -3.98 -9.41 -1.19
CA LEU A 33 -3.26 -8.63 -0.17
C LEU A 33 -4.15 -8.22 1.01
N ASP A 34 -5.45 -8.43 0.91
CA ASP A 34 -6.40 -8.31 2.02
C ASP A 34 -6.42 -9.58 2.91
N ASP A 35 -5.55 -10.55 2.64
CA ASP A 35 -5.35 -11.74 3.50
C ASP A 35 -4.71 -11.35 4.85
N ASP A 36 -5.45 -11.63 5.93
CA ASP A 36 -5.04 -11.29 7.30
C ASP A 36 -3.75 -11.98 7.73
N ASP A 37 -3.51 -13.22 7.33
CA ASP A 37 -2.32 -13.97 7.76
C ASP A 37 -1.06 -13.36 7.13
N LEU A 38 -1.11 -13.05 5.83
CA LEU A 38 -0.02 -12.35 5.14
C LEU A 38 0.24 -11.00 5.81
N TYR A 39 -0.81 -10.23 6.09
CA TYR A 39 -0.72 -8.94 6.75
C TYR A 39 -0.03 -9.04 8.13
N GLN A 40 -0.46 -9.99 8.97
CA GLN A 40 0.08 -10.16 10.32
C GLN A 40 1.56 -10.55 10.32
N HIS A 41 2.01 -11.37 9.36
CA HIS A 41 3.43 -11.69 9.22
C HIS A 41 4.26 -10.44 8.93
N VAL A 42 3.84 -9.64 7.95
CA VAL A 42 4.54 -8.40 7.58
C VAL A 42 4.53 -7.40 8.73
N ARG A 43 3.38 -7.19 9.36
CA ARG A 43 3.25 -6.32 10.54
C ARG A 43 4.18 -6.76 11.67
N GLY A 44 4.23 -8.06 11.94
CA GLY A 44 5.09 -8.65 12.96
C GLY A 44 6.58 -8.34 12.73
N ASP A 45 7.03 -8.44 11.48
CA ASP A 45 8.42 -8.12 11.12
C ASP A 45 8.72 -6.62 11.18
N LEU A 46 7.80 -5.78 10.70
CA LEU A 46 7.93 -4.32 10.82
C LEU A 46 7.98 -3.87 12.29
N GLY A 47 7.24 -4.55 13.18
CA GLY A 47 7.24 -4.31 14.61
C GLY A 47 8.61 -4.51 15.29
N LYS A 48 9.48 -5.35 14.72
CA LYS A 48 10.80 -5.68 15.27
C LYS A 48 11.90 -4.67 14.91
N ARG A 49 11.62 -3.69 14.04
CA ARG A 49 12.61 -2.69 13.57
C ARG A 49 13.28 -1.90 14.71
N TYR A 50 12.53 -1.65 15.79
CA TYR A 50 13.01 -0.95 16.96
C TYR A 50 12.19 -1.35 18.18
N ARG A 51 12.79 -1.36 19.37
CA ARG A 51 12.17 -1.88 20.61
C ARG A 51 10.84 -1.19 20.98
N TRP A 52 10.62 0.04 20.51
CA TRP A 52 9.42 0.83 20.80
C TRP A 52 8.49 1.06 19.60
N THR A 53 8.73 0.40 18.46
CA THR A 53 7.96 0.59 17.22
C THR A 53 6.45 0.48 17.43
N LEU A 54 6.01 -0.50 18.23
CA LEU A 54 4.59 -0.78 18.45
C LEU A 54 3.94 0.10 19.51
N VAL A 55 4.72 0.87 20.29
CA VAL A 55 4.21 1.49 21.52
C VAL A 55 4.10 3.01 21.41
N HIS A 56 5.08 3.70 20.80
CA HIS A 56 5.13 5.17 20.81
C HIS A 56 6.00 5.75 19.69
N GLY A 57 6.05 7.08 19.60
CA GLY A 57 6.73 7.86 18.55
C GLY A 57 5.82 8.22 17.37
N ARG A 58 6.36 8.98 16.40
CA ARG A 58 5.62 9.42 15.20
C ARG A 58 5.00 8.24 14.46
N HIS A 59 3.76 8.41 13.97
CA HIS A 59 3.12 7.44 13.09
C HIS A 59 4.00 7.17 11.86
N SER A 60 4.28 5.90 11.60
CA SER A 60 4.95 5.49 10.36
C SER A 60 3.99 5.56 9.19
N THR A 61 4.51 5.31 7.99
CA THR A 61 3.68 4.83 6.88
C THR A 61 2.95 3.55 7.32
N PRO A 62 1.67 3.36 6.95
CA PRO A 62 0.93 2.16 7.31
C PRO A 62 1.55 0.89 6.77
N VAL A 63 1.34 -0.21 7.49
CA VAL A 63 1.82 -1.55 7.09
C VAL A 63 1.24 -1.94 5.73
N GLU A 64 -0.07 -1.72 5.53
CA GLU A 64 -0.77 -1.99 4.28
C GLU A 64 -0.09 -1.27 3.10
N VAL A 65 0.21 0.02 3.27
CA VAL A 65 0.88 0.84 2.25
C VAL A 65 2.30 0.33 1.96
N ILE A 66 3.08 0.00 2.99
CA ILE A 66 4.44 -0.52 2.81
C ILE A 66 4.42 -1.83 2.04
N LEU A 67 3.52 -2.76 2.40
CA LEU A 67 3.36 -4.04 1.72
C LEU A 67 3.03 -3.84 0.23
N ARG A 68 2.00 -3.04 -0.07
CA ARG A 68 1.55 -2.82 -1.44
C ARG A 68 2.58 -2.06 -2.30
N MET A 69 3.30 -1.09 -1.73
CA MET A 69 4.43 -0.42 -2.39
C MET A 69 5.56 -1.39 -2.75
N LEU A 70 5.90 -2.32 -1.84
CA LEU A 70 6.90 -3.35 -2.12
C LEU A 70 6.44 -4.28 -3.25
N ILE A 71 5.17 -4.67 -3.26
CA ILE A 71 4.60 -5.48 -4.35
C ILE A 71 4.71 -4.74 -5.69
N CYS A 72 4.34 -3.47 -5.79
CA CYS A 72 4.52 -2.69 -7.03
C CYS A 72 5.98 -2.63 -7.47
N LYS A 73 6.88 -2.33 -6.52
CA LYS A 73 8.32 -2.27 -6.78
C LYS A 73 8.83 -3.59 -7.37
N HIS A 74 8.40 -4.73 -6.83
CA HIS A 74 8.82 -6.05 -7.29
C HIS A 74 8.13 -6.48 -8.60
N LEU A 75 6.83 -6.25 -8.73
CA LEU A 75 6.02 -6.59 -9.90
C LEU A 75 6.56 -5.92 -11.16
N TYR A 76 6.93 -4.64 -11.07
CA TYR A 76 7.42 -3.86 -12.20
C TYR A 76 8.95 -3.71 -12.25
N GLN A 77 9.66 -4.37 -11.33
CA GLN A 77 11.13 -4.31 -11.19
C GLN A 77 11.69 -2.88 -11.06
N TRP A 78 10.93 -2.00 -10.43
CA TRP A 78 11.32 -0.61 -10.23
C TRP A 78 12.32 -0.47 -9.08
N SER A 79 13.13 0.59 -9.15
CA SER A 79 13.80 1.12 -7.97
C SER A 79 12.78 1.71 -6.99
N PHE A 80 13.22 2.02 -5.76
CA PHE A 80 12.35 2.66 -4.79
C PHE A 80 11.87 4.04 -5.28
N GLN A 81 12.79 4.85 -5.81
CA GLN A 81 12.47 6.18 -6.35
C GLN A 81 11.46 6.10 -7.49
N GLU A 82 11.69 5.22 -8.47
CA GLU A 82 10.73 5.04 -9.57
C GLU A 82 9.37 4.58 -9.07
N THR A 83 9.32 3.75 -8.03
CA THR A 83 8.04 3.31 -7.45
C THR A 83 7.27 4.49 -6.86
N GLU A 84 7.94 5.37 -6.11
CA GLU A 84 7.30 6.57 -5.56
C GLU A 84 6.80 7.50 -6.66
N GLU A 85 7.60 7.76 -7.70
CA GLU A 85 7.23 8.61 -8.83
C GLU A 85 6.03 8.04 -9.60
N ARG A 86 6.08 6.75 -9.95
CA ARG A 86 5.01 6.08 -10.72
C ARG A 86 3.72 5.96 -9.94
N VAL A 87 3.80 5.66 -8.64
CA VAL A 87 2.62 5.62 -7.78
C VAL A 87 2.02 7.01 -7.69
N LYS A 88 2.83 8.06 -7.43
CA LYS A 88 2.34 9.43 -7.34
C LYS A 88 1.58 9.89 -8.60
N ASP A 89 2.05 9.50 -9.78
CA ASP A 89 1.49 9.94 -11.06
C ASP A 89 0.30 9.08 -11.55
N SER A 90 -0.03 7.98 -10.87
CA SER A 90 -1.08 7.05 -11.29
C SER A 90 -2.14 6.86 -10.21
N LEU A 91 -3.37 7.29 -10.49
CA LEU A 91 -4.51 7.11 -9.59
C LEU A 91 -4.79 5.63 -9.30
N VAL A 92 -4.58 4.75 -10.29
CA VAL A 92 -4.74 3.30 -10.14
C VAL A 92 -3.70 2.73 -9.18
N LEU A 93 -2.44 3.16 -9.30
CA LEU A 93 -1.40 2.69 -8.40
C LEU A 93 -1.55 3.29 -7.00
N ARG A 94 -2.04 4.52 -6.87
CA ARG A 94 -2.42 5.12 -5.57
C ARG A 94 -3.53 4.35 -4.88
N TRP A 95 -4.58 3.99 -5.62
CA TRP A 95 -5.63 3.11 -5.12
C TRP A 95 -5.06 1.77 -4.64
N PHE A 96 -4.27 1.12 -5.49
CA PHE A 96 -3.67 -0.18 -5.17
C PHE A 96 -2.74 -0.10 -3.96
N CYS A 97 -1.95 0.96 -3.83
CA CYS A 97 -1.03 1.20 -2.70
C CYS A 97 -1.67 1.86 -1.48
N ARG A 98 -2.97 2.21 -1.55
CA ARG A 98 -3.73 2.86 -0.46
C ARG A 98 -3.13 4.21 -0.04
N VAL A 99 -2.68 4.98 -1.02
CA VAL A 99 -2.09 6.32 -0.86
C VAL A 99 -3.07 7.38 -1.34
N TYR A 100 -3.72 8.07 -0.40
CA TYR A 100 -4.86 8.94 -0.68
C TYR A 100 -4.53 10.45 -0.80
N ALA A 101 -3.27 10.86 -0.56
CA ALA A 101 -2.81 12.26 -0.68
C ALA A 101 -2.32 12.62 -2.09
#